data_AF-A0A932N0U7-F1
#
_entry.id   AF-A0A932N0U7-F1
#
_cell.length_a   1.000
_cell.length_b   1.000
_cell.length_c   1.000
_cell.angle_alpha   90.00
_cell.angle_beta   90.00
_cell.angle_gamma   90.00
#
_symmetry.space_group_name_H-M   'P 1'
#
loop_
_entity.id
_entity.type
_entity.pdbx_description
1 polymer ?
#
loop_
_entity_poly.entity_id
_entity_poly.type
_entity_poly.pdbx_seq_one_letter_code
_entity_poly.pdbx_strand_id
1 'polypeptide(L)'
;VVCLDSGCGNYEQLWATSSLRGLIGGELSVSLLREGVHSGDGSGVVCSLEDAQDVCDGVDNNCNGTVDEPFPQVGQVCYVPEAACTRPGSFQCSSDGSQAECVPDMSQPLQCCPNGQVQNSSGACCSPLPVGACTYSCTVDVVAGTHDCAGPVTSITLAPGSGIATLDMSGRAGVELAISLCDPTGFTFHVADSPTCNGGGGDASTFNNDAEAHFNNQGDFYVIGNDYSPATARVLATLPGFAPAGCSTNTFWVADQRFLSFEPCVDLTSPYLLRINPPADAEGPPDALWYLGFNQVHDGIYRPGTGLGQVSLCFR
;
A
#
# COMPACT_ATOMS: atom_id res chain seq x y z
N VAL A 1 42.53 47.23 27.03
CA VAL A 1 42.85 46.08 27.90
C VAL A 1 43.54 45.03 27.05
N VAL A 2 44.66 44.47 27.49
CA VAL A 2 45.34 43.35 26.81
C VAL A 2 45.17 42.13 27.70
N CYS A 3 44.66 41.02 27.15
CA CYS A 3 44.40 39.77 27.86
C CYS A 3 45.10 38.61 27.13
N LEU A 4 45.86 37.78 27.85
CA LEU A 4 46.64 36.66 27.32
C LEU A 4 46.07 35.31 27.82
N ASP A 5 44.75 35.17 27.78
CA ASP A 5 44.01 33.97 28.22
C ASP A 5 42.93 33.58 27.19
N SER A 6 43.31 33.59 25.92
CA SER A 6 42.45 33.17 24.82
C SER A 6 43.18 32.16 23.93
N GLY A 7 42.41 31.38 23.18
CA GLY A 7 42.98 30.36 22.29
C GLY A 7 43.64 30.96 21.04
N CYS A 8 44.54 30.18 20.41
CA CYS A 8 45.04 30.45 19.07
C CYS A 8 44.67 29.28 18.14
N GLY A 9 44.49 29.57 16.85
CA GLY A 9 44.20 28.53 15.85
C GLY A 9 45.46 27.76 15.41
N ASN A 10 46.64 28.38 15.48
CA ASN A 10 47.95 27.78 15.24
C ASN A 10 49.07 28.62 15.93
N TYR A 11 50.33 28.20 15.77
CA TYR A 11 51.50 28.83 16.40
C TYR A 11 52.39 29.66 15.46
N GLU A 12 52.01 29.78 14.18
CA GLU A 12 52.87 30.40 13.16
C GLU A 12 52.59 31.89 12.95
N GLN A 13 51.46 32.38 13.49
CA GLN A 13 51.01 33.77 13.32
C GLN A 13 50.31 34.29 14.57
N LEU A 14 50.12 35.61 14.63
CA LEU A 14 49.35 36.26 15.69
C LEU A 14 47.84 36.02 15.47
N TRP A 15 47.16 35.58 16.53
CA TRP A 15 45.70 35.41 16.56
C TRP A 15 45.06 36.45 17.46
N ALA A 16 43.99 37.09 16.97
CA ALA A 16 43.20 38.05 17.71
C ALA A 16 41.77 37.51 17.91
N THR A 17 41.41 37.20 19.14
CA THR A 17 40.05 36.73 19.49
C THR A 17 39.06 37.88 19.40
N SER A 18 38.11 37.80 18.47
CA SER A 18 37.11 38.85 18.22
C SER A 18 35.86 38.75 19.11
N SER A 19 35.58 37.57 19.67
CA SER A 19 34.44 37.34 20.56
C SER A 19 34.67 36.12 21.46
N LEU A 20 33.97 36.08 22.59
CA LEU A 20 33.85 34.92 23.47
C LEU A 20 32.37 34.57 23.60
N ARG A 21 32.04 33.29 23.73
CA ARG A 21 30.67 32.86 24.05
C ARG A 21 30.41 33.10 25.54
N GLY A 22 29.19 33.52 25.87
CA GLY A 22 28.69 33.43 27.24
C GLY A 22 28.45 31.97 27.63
N LEU A 23 28.55 31.66 28.92
CA LEU A 23 28.21 30.35 29.46
C LEU A 23 27.21 30.54 30.60
N ILE A 24 26.11 29.79 30.54
CA ILE A 24 25.18 29.62 31.66
C ILE A 24 25.17 28.13 31.96
N GLY A 25 25.51 27.77 33.18
CA GLY A 25 25.37 26.41 33.71
C GLY A 25 24.18 26.35 34.66
N GLY A 26 23.48 25.20 34.68
CA GLY A 26 22.37 24.93 35.58
C GLY A 26 22.22 23.45 35.85
N GLU A 27 21.56 23.11 36.95
CA GLU A 27 21.22 21.75 37.35
C GLU A 27 19.73 21.50 37.07
N LEU A 28 19.42 20.44 36.33
CA LEU A 28 18.05 19.98 36.11
C LEU A 28 17.74 18.86 37.10
N SER A 29 16.73 19.08 37.96
CA SER A 29 16.23 18.08 38.89
C SER A 29 14.82 17.65 38.47
N VAL A 30 14.62 16.33 38.29
CA VAL A 30 13.32 15.72 38.01
C VAL A 30 13.02 14.73 39.13
N SER A 31 11.80 14.77 39.68
CA SER A 31 11.38 13.87 40.76
C SER A 31 9.95 13.40 40.49
N LEU A 32 9.77 12.08 40.40
CA LEU A 32 8.47 11.43 40.20
C LEU A 32 7.78 11.10 41.53
N LEU A 33 8.57 10.65 42.51
CA LEU A 33 8.11 10.30 43.86
C LEU A 33 8.77 11.17 44.92
N ARG A 34 8.09 11.32 46.06
CA ARG A 34 8.63 12.00 47.25
C ARG A 34 9.54 11.09 48.08
N GLU A 35 9.46 9.78 47.87
CA GLU A 35 10.26 8.75 48.55
C GLU A 35 10.45 7.54 47.63
N GLY A 36 11.47 6.72 47.92
CA GLY A 36 11.70 5.48 47.18
C GLY A 36 10.65 4.44 47.54
N VAL A 37 9.96 3.90 46.52
CA VAL A 37 9.00 2.79 46.66
C VAL A 37 9.65 1.50 46.19
N HIS A 38 9.34 0.39 46.85
CA HIS A 38 9.81 -0.93 46.45
C HIS A 38 9.25 -1.27 45.05
N SER A 39 10.08 -1.72 44.11
CA SER A 39 9.64 -1.92 42.72
C SER A 39 8.46 -2.90 42.60
N GLY A 40 8.40 -3.92 43.44
CA GLY A 40 7.25 -4.84 43.49
C GLY A 40 5.89 -4.18 43.83
N ASP A 41 5.89 -3.04 44.52
CA ASP A 41 4.67 -2.29 44.90
C ASP A 41 4.42 -1.06 44.01
N GLY A 42 5.46 -0.56 43.34
CA GLY A 42 5.41 0.66 42.52
C GLY A 42 5.29 0.40 41.02
N SER A 43 5.77 -0.75 40.52
CA SER A 43 5.72 -1.09 39.09
C SER A 43 4.27 -1.22 38.60
N GLY A 44 3.93 -0.47 37.55
CA GLY A 44 2.57 -0.41 36.97
C GLY A 44 1.69 0.73 37.50
N VAL A 45 2.11 1.45 38.55
CA VAL A 45 1.41 2.66 39.05
C VAL A 45 2.34 3.88 39.03
N VAL A 46 3.61 3.67 39.35
CA VAL A 46 4.66 4.69 39.27
C VAL A 46 5.48 4.45 38.02
N CYS A 47 5.50 5.45 37.13
CA CYS A 47 6.33 5.40 35.94
C CYS A 47 7.82 5.32 36.26
N SER A 48 8.53 4.45 35.53
CA SER A 48 9.98 4.48 35.43
C SER A 48 10.36 5.18 34.12
N LEU A 49 11.42 6.01 34.15
CA LEU A 49 11.94 6.73 32.97
C LEU A 49 12.64 5.80 31.94
N GLU A 50 12.42 4.49 32.02
CA GLU A 50 13.05 3.48 31.18
C GLU A 50 11.97 2.57 30.59
N ASP A 51 11.88 2.59 29.26
CA ASP A 51 11.46 1.52 28.33
C ASP A 51 10.27 0.63 28.72
N ALA A 52 9.30 1.12 29.51
CA ALA A 52 8.03 0.43 29.64
C ALA A 52 7.33 0.48 28.28
N GLN A 53 7.05 -0.69 27.71
CA GLN A 53 6.24 -0.78 26.51
C GLN A 53 4.77 -0.59 26.94
N ASP A 54 4.08 0.37 26.32
CA ASP A 54 2.66 0.59 26.59
C ASP A 54 1.85 -0.67 26.31
N VAL A 55 0.93 -0.96 27.22
CA VAL A 55 -0.15 -1.93 27.02
C VAL A 55 -1.43 -1.16 26.69
N CYS A 56 -2.33 -1.77 25.93
CA CYS A 56 -3.61 -1.14 25.62
C CYS A 56 -4.48 -1.20 26.88
N ASP A 57 -4.42 -0.18 27.73
CA ASP A 57 -5.24 -0.09 28.94
C ASP A 57 -5.81 1.32 29.18
N GLY A 58 -5.52 2.27 28.29
CA GLY A 58 -5.94 3.66 28.41
C GLY A 58 -5.11 4.46 29.42
N VAL A 59 -3.93 3.97 29.81
CA VAL A 59 -2.98 4.62 30.70
C VAL A 59 -1.64 4.81 29.99
N ASP A 60 -1.01 5.96 30.23
CA ASP A 60 0.38 6.20 29.81
C ASP A 60 1.32 5.44 30.75
N ASN A 61 1.68 4.20 30.40
CA ASN A 61 2.50 3.34 31.27
C ASN A 61 3.97 3.77 31.29
N ASN A 62 4.40 4.48 30.24
CA ASN A 62 5.80 4.89 30.05
C ASN A 62 6.05 6.38 30.36
N CYS A 63 5.00 7.13 30.69
CA CYS A 63 5.00 8.55 31.04
C CYS A 63 5.62 9.48 29.98
N ASN A 64 5.50 9.16 28.69
CA ASN A 64 5.99 10.02 27.61
C ASN A 64 4.99 11.14 27.22
N GLY A 65 3.79 11.14 27.80
CA GLY A 65 2.75 12.15 27.58
C GLY A 65 1.71 11.78 26.52
N THR A 66 1.80 10.58 25.93
CA THR A 66 0.76 9.99 25.09
C THR A 66 0.21 8.72 25.77
N VAL A 67 -0.88 8.15 25.25
CA VAL A 67 -1.51 6.95 25.83
C VAL A 67 -1.65 5.91 24.74
N ASP A 68 -1.31 4.65 25.04
CA ASP A 68 -1.47 3.48 24.17
C ASP A 68 -0.77 3.66 22.81
N GLU A 69 0.44 4.26 22.74
CA GLU A 69 1.09 4.57 21.44
C GLU A 69 1.22 3.41 20.44
N PRO A 70 1.49 2.16 20.88
CA PRO A 70 1.53 1.02 19.98
C PRO A 70 0.17 0.69 19.34
N PHE A 71 -0.93 1.28 19.84
CA PHE A 71 -2.31 1.01 19.46
C PHE A 71 -3.04 2.27 18.93
N PRO A 72 -2.55 2.91 17.85
CA PRO A 72 -3.06 4.20 17.36
C PRO A 72 -4.52 4.19 16.88
N GLN A 73 -5.09 3.00 16.72
CA GLN A 73 -6.47 2.80 16.27
C GLN A 73 -7.50 2.90 17.40
N VAL A 74 -7.10 2.85 18.68
CA VAL A 74 -8.02 2.93 19.82
C VAL A 74 -8.88 4.20 19.74
N GLY A 75 -10.20 4.03 19.90
CA GLY A 75 -11.19 5.11 19.79
C GLY A 75 -11.62 5.46 18.36
N GLN A 76 -10.94 4.95 17.32
CA GLN A 76 -11.38 5.13 15.94
C GLN A 76 -12.59 4.25 15.63
N VAL A 77 -13.39 4.68 14.64
CA VAL A 77 -14.54 3.90 14.15
C VAL A 77 -14.03 2.65 13.44
N CYS A 78 -14.71 1.54 13.69
CA CYS A 78 -14.47 0.27 13.01
C CYS A 78 -15.81 -0.38 12.64
N TYR A 79 -15.78 -1.43 11.82
CA TYR A 79 -16.98 -2.10 11.33
C TYR A 79 -16.87 -3.60 11.62
N VAL A 80 -17.84 -4.14 12.37
CA VAL A 80 -17.90 -5.57 12.69
C VAL A 80 -18.75 -6.30 11.64
N PRO A 81 -18.20 -7.26 10.90
CA PRO A 81 -18.94 -7.98 9.86
C PRO A 81 -20.03 -8.88 10.44
N GLU A 82 -21.26 -8.73 9.94
CA GLU A 82 -22.44 -9.53 10.24
C GLU A 82 -23.11 -9.95 8.91
N ALA A 83 -22.62 -11.04 8.32
CA ALA A 83 -23.05 -11.53 7.00
C ALA A 83 -22.88 -10.47 5.88
N ALA A 84 -23.96 -10.05 5.21
CA ALA A 84 -23.94 -9.01 4.16
C ALA A 84 -24.02 -7.57 4.71
N CYS A 85 -23.92 -7.42 6.02
CA CYS A 85 -24.01 -6.16 6.73
C CYS A 85 -22.79 -5.99 7.62
N THR A 86 -22.54 -4.77 8.10
CA THR A 86 -21.66 -4.54 9.25
C THR A 86 -22.37 -3.71 10.29
N ARG A 87 -21.85 -3.78 11.51
CA ARG A 87 -22.25 -2.89 12.59
C ARG A 87 -21.10 -1.93 12.89
N PRO A 88 -21.34 -0.60 12.82
CA PRO A 88 -20.37 0.36 13.31
C PRO A 88 -20.02 0.09 14.78
N GLY A 89 -18.77 0.30 15.12
CA GLY A 89 -18.21 0.12 16.45
C GLY A 89 -17.01 1.02 16.65
N SER A 90 -16.28 0.78 17.73
CA SER A 90 -15.01 1.45 18.00
C SER A 90 -13.94 0.44 18.37
N PHE A 91 -12.70 0.74 17.99
CA PHE A 91 -11.56 -0.01 18.50
C PHE A 91 -11.40 0.26 20.00
N GLN A 92 -11.38 -0.81 20.78
CA GLN A 92 -11.19 -0.80 22.22
C GLN A 92 -10.09 -1.77 22.58
N CYS A 93 -9.45 -1.56 23.72
CA CYS A 93 -8.45 -2.49 24.21
C CYS A 93 -9.06 -3.85 24.53
N SER A 94 -8.37 -4.90 24.09
CA SER A 94 -8.62 -6.28 24.50
C SER A 94 -8.46 -6.41 26.02
N SER A 95 -9.13 -7.41 26.60
CA SER A 95 -9.12 -7.61 28.07
C SER A 95 -7.74 -7.91 28.66
N ASP A 96 -6.78 -8.35 27.85
CA ASP A 96 -5.39 -8.61 28.26
C ASP A 96 -4.43 -7.47 27.89
N GLY A 97 -4.93 -6.39 27.29
CA GLY A 97 -4.15 -5.22 26.88
C GLY A 97 -3.15 -5.47 25.75
N SER A 98 -3.22 -6.63 25.08
CA SER A 98 -2.23 -7.02 24.07
C SER A 98 -2.52 -6.45 22.67
N GLN A 99 -3.77 -6.08 22.41
CA GLN A 99 -4.24 -5.58 21.12
C GLN A 99 -5.46 -4.67 21.25
N ALA A 100 -5.73 -3.88 20.21
CA ALA A 100 -6.97 -3.15 20.04
C ALA A 100 -7.93 -3.93 19.14
N GLU A 101 -9.12 -4.26 19.67
CA GLU A 101 -10.17 -5.04 19.03
C GLU A 101 -11.34 -4.17 18.62
N CYS A 102 -11.96 -4.48 17.48
CA CYS A 102 -13.17 -3.78 17.06
C CYS A 102 -14.38 -4.30 17.86
N VAL A 103 -14.96 -3.43 18.69
CA VAL A 103 -16.14 -3.76 19.50
C VAL A 103 -17.38 -3.10 18.88
N PRO A 104 -18.46 -3.86 18.58
CA PRO A 104 -19.64 -3.32 17.93
C PRO A 104 -20.45 -2.41 18.84
N ASP A 105 -20.94 -1.27 18.33
CA ASP A 105 -21.92 -0.43 19.03
C ASP A 105 -23.33 -0.97 18.77
N MET A 106 -23.89 -1.65 19.77
CA MET A 106 -25.22 -2.25 19.68
C MET A 106 -26.37 -1.23 19.57
N SER A 107 -26.10 0.06 19.78
CA SER A 107 -27.06 1.14 19.55
C SER A 107 -27.13 1.60 18.09
N GLN A 108 -26.09 1.31 17.28
CA GLN A 108 -26.08 1.63 15.85
C GLN A 108 -26.83 0.55 15.05
N PRO A 109 -27.58 0.96 14.01
CA PRO A 109 -28.23 0.01 13.12
C PRO A 109 -27.20 -0.75 12.29
N LEU A 110 -27.57 -1.98 11.90
CA LEU A 110 -26.84 -2.72 10.86
C LEU A 110 -26.85 -1.90 9.56
N GLN A 111 -25.66 -1.69 9.00
CA GLN A 111 -25.50 -1.13 7.68
C GLN A 111 -25.38 -2.29 6.69
N CYS A 112 -26.40 -2.44 5.85
CA CYS A 112 -26.45 -3.52 4.87
C CYS A 112 -26.25 -2.97 3.47
N CYS A 113 -25.47 -3.68 2.66
CA CYS A 113 -25.23 -3.28 1.29
C CYS A 113 -26.28 -3.85 0.32
N PRO A 114 -26.67 -3.08 -0.70
CA PRO A 114 -27.59 -3.57 -1.73
C PRO A 114 -26.90 -4.57 -2.67
N ASN A 115 -27.70 -5.29 -3.46
CA ASN A 115 -27.23 -6.05 -4.63
C ASN A 115 -26.13 -7.10 -4.36
N GLY A 116 -26.04 -7.66 -3.15
CA GLY A 116 -25.04 -8.68 -2.80
C GLY A 116 -23.63 -8.11 -2.59
N GLN A 117 -23.48 -6.80 -2.48
CA GLN A 117 -22.25 -6.15 -2.04
C GLN A 117 -22.01 -6.39 -0.55
N VAL A 118 -20.78 -6.19 -0.09
CA VAL A 118 -20.39 -6.24 1.32
C VAL A 118 -19.59 -4.98 1.67
N GLN A 119 -19.61 -4.57 2.94
CA GLN A 119 -18.82 -3.40 3.33
C GLN A 119 -17.35 -3.75 3.47
N ASN A 120 -16.49 -2.86 2.98
CA ASN A 120 -15.05 -2.90 3.20
C ASN A 120 -14.69 -2.30 4.57
N SER A 121 -13.40 -2.23 4.90
CA SER A 121 -12.86 -1.70 6.16
C SER A 121 -13.19 -0.22 6.42
N SER A 122 -13.46 0.56 5.37
CA SER A 122 -13.93 1.94 5.50
C SER A 122 -15.45 2.08 5.62
N GLY A 123 -16.20 0.97 5.53
CA GLY A 123 -17.66 0.95 5.56
C GLY A 123 -18.33 1.20 4.20
N ALA A 124 -17.56 1.32 3.11
CA ALA A 124 -18.09 1.49 1.76
C ALA A 124 -18.66 0.16 1.24
N CYS A 125 -19.81 0.21 0.55
CA CYS A 125 -20.40 -0.96 -0.09
C CYS A 125 -19.68 -1.32 -1.38
N CYS A 126 -19.07 -2.51 -1.40
CA CYS A 126 -18.21 -2.98 -2.48
C CYS A 126 -18.66 -4.35 -2.98
N SER A 127 -18.53 -4.57 -4.28
CA SER A 127 -18.71 -5.90 -4.81
C SER A 127 -17.58 -6.79 -4.28
N PRO A 128 -17.87 -7.97 -3.69
CA PRO A 128 -16.82 -8.86 -3.24
C PRO A 128 -15.99 -9.31 -4.45
N LEU A 129 -14.68 -9.45 -4.26
CA LEU A 129 -13.84 -10.13 -5.25
C LEU A 129 -14.45 -11.50 -5.54
N PRO A 130 -14.38 -11.99 -6.78
CA PRO A 130 -14.85 -13.33 -7.09
C PRO A 130 -14.25 -14.30 -6.07
N VAL A 131 -15.02 -15.28 -5.61
CA VAL A 131 -14.55 -16.35 -4.72
C VAL A 131 -14.66 -17.70 -5.43
N GLY A 132 -13.67 -18.56 -5.28
CA GLY A 132 -13.63 -19.86 -5.94
C GLY A 132 -12.22 -20.37 -6.16
N ALA A 133 -12.08 -21.66 -6.47
CA ALA A 133 -10.80 -22.26 -6.81
C ALA A 133 -10.26 -21.66 -8.11
N CYS A 134 -8.97 -21.36 -8.14
CA CYS A 134 -8.28 -20.97 -9.36
C CYS A 134 -8.25 -22.16 -10.33
N THR A 135 -8.65 -21.96 -11.58
CA THR A 135 -8.44 -22.95 -12.65
C THR A 135 -6.94 -23.16 -12.87
N TYR A 136 -6.18 -22.08 -12.70
CA TYR A 136 -4.73 -22.09 -12.67
C TYR A 136 -4.25 -20.99 -11.73
N SER A 137 -3.19 -21.24 -10.97
CA SER A 137 -2.53 -20.23 -10.16
C SER A 137 -1.01 -20.40 -10.22
N CYS A 138 -0.31 -19.28 -10.09
CA CYS A 138 1.14 -19.27 -9.95
C CYS A 138 1.62 -18.03 -9.20
N THR A 139 2.89 -18.03 -8.85
CA THR A 139 3.55 -16.99 -8.09
C THR A 139 4.84 -16.56 -8.79
N VAL A 140 5.04 -15.26 -8.85
CA VAL A 140 6.26 -14.59 -9.32
C VAL A 140 6.93 -13.92 -8.13
N ASP A 141 8.13 -14.36 -7.78
CA ASP A 141 8.99 -13.69 -6.82
C ASP A 141 9.89 -12.71 -7.57
N VAL A 142 9.52 -11.43 -7.50
CA VAL A 142 10.18 -10.33 -8.21
C VAL A 142 11.53 -10.04 -7.57
N VAL A 143 11.66 -10.17 -6.25
CA VAL A 143 12.92 -9.92 -5.54
C VAL A 143 13.99 -10.93 -5.94
N ALA A 144 13.63 -12.22 -5.93
CA ALA A 144 14.53 -13.30 -6.30
C ALA A 144 14.69 -13.44 -7.82
N GLY A 145 13.76 -12.90 -8.61
CA GLY A 145 13.70 -13.11 -10.06
C GLY A 145 13.34 -14.55 -10.43
N THR A 146 12.44 -15.18 -9.67
CA THR A 146 12.01 -16.57 -9.87
C THR A 146 10.49 -16.69 -9.98
N HIS A 147 9.99 -17.78 -10.56
CA HIS A 147 8.55 -18.04 -10.67
C HIS A 147 8.27 -19.54 -10.78
N ASP A 148 7.04 -19.95 -10.47
CA ASP A 148 6.50 -21.29 -10.76
C ASP A 148 5.43 -21.28 -11.87
N CYS A 149 5.28 -20.13 -12.55
CA CYS A 149 4.32 -19.93 -13.61
C CYS A 149 4.57 -20.79 -14.86
N ALA A 150 3.47 -21.25 -15.44
CA ALA A 150 3.30 -22.09 -16.62
C ALA A 150 1.89 -21.83 -17.21
N GLY A 151 1.48 -22.63 -18.20
CA GLY A 151 0.11 -22.63 -18.72
C GLY A 151 -0.33 -21.28 -19.29
N PRO A 152 -1.23 -20.52 -18.60
CA PRO A 152 -1.67 -19.19 -19.01
C PRO A 152 -0.56 -18.18 -19.22
N VAL A 153 0.54 -18.32 -18.48
CA VAL A 153 1.69 -17.43 -18.59
C VAL A 153 2.56 -17.93 -19.75
N THR A 154 2.44 -17.27 -20.90
CA THR A 154 3.05 -17.71 -22.16
C THR A 154 4.53 -17.34 -22.24
N SER A 155 4.91 -16.21 -21.64
CA SER A 155 6.30 -15.82 -21.47
C SER A 155 6.50 -15.04 -20.18
N ILE A 156 7.67 -15.21 -19.58
CA ILE A 156 8.09 -14.43 -18.41
C ILE A 156 9.61 -14.28 -18.45
N THR A 157 10.08 -13.06 -18.26
CA THR A 157 11.49 -12.72 -18.23
C THR A 157 11.74 -11.89 -16.98
N LEU A 158 12.53 -12.43 -16.04
CA LEU A 158 12.82 -11.80 -14.76
C LEU A 158 14.32 -11.51 -14.63
N ALA A 159 14.61 -10.41 -13.98
CA ALA A 159 15.88 -10.11 -13.32
C ALA A 159 15.59 -9.95 -11.81
N PRO A 160 16.59 -10.10 -10.93
CA PRO A 160 16.40 -9.78 -9.52
C PRO A 160 15.91 -8.34 -9.35
N GLY A 161 14.69 -8.17 -8.85
CA GLY A 161 14.04 -6.88 -8.63
C GLY A 161 13.19 -6.35 -9.78
N SER A 162 13.13 -6.96 -10.97
CA SER A 162 12.24 -6.50 -12.06
C SER A 162 11.95 -7.56 -13.11
N GLY A 163 10.99 -7.29 -14.00
CA GLY A 163 10.73 -8.17 -15.13
C GLY A 163 9.46 -7.86 -15.88
N ILE A 164 9.13 -8.74 -16.82
CA ILE A 164 7.90 -8.69 -17.61
C ILE A 164 7.30 -10.09 -17.75
N ALA A 165 5.99 -10.15 -17.96
CA ALA A 165 5.30 -11.38 -18.33
C ALA A 165 4.19 -11.12 -19.35
N THR A 166 3.82 -12.17 -20.08
CA THR A 166 2.70 -12.19 -21.01
C THR A 166 1.76 -13.31 -20.62
N LEU A 167 0.46 -13.02 -20.63
CA LEU A 167 -0.62 -13.91 -20.23
C LEU A 167 -1.52 -14.14 -21.43
N ASP A 168 -1.90 -15.39 -21.70
CA ASP A 168 -2.98 -15.71 -22.65
C ASP A 168 -4.30 -15.82 -21.90
N MET A 169 -5.18 -14.85 -22.10
CA MET A 169 -6.50 -14.74 -21.46
C MET A 169 -7.62 -15.45 -22.23
N SER A 170 -7.31 -16.14 -23.33
CA SER A 170 -8.29 -16.85 -24.14
C SER A 170 -9.12 -17.83 -23.31
N GLY A 171 -10.45 -17.67 -23.35
CA GLY A 171 -11.38 -18.56 -22.64
C GLY A 171 -11.40 -18.39 -21.12
N ARG A 172 -10.82 -17.32 -20.58
CA ARG A 172 -10.85 -17.00 -19.14
C ARG A 172 -11.92 -15.99 -18.81
N ALA A 173 -12.42 -16.03 -17.58
CA ALA A 173 -13.26 -15.00 -17.00
C ALA A 173 -12.44 -13.80 -16.50
N GLY A 174 -11.18 -14.02 -16.12
CA GLY A 174 -10.25 -12.97 -15.68
C GLY A 174 -9.11 -13.51 -14.82
N VAL A 175 -8.40 -12.61 -14.16
CA VAL A 175 -7.29 -12.93 -13.24
C VAL A 175 -7.38 -12.10 -11.96
N GLU A 176 -7.20 -12.78 -10.84
CA GLU A 176 -6.99 -12.17 -9.53
C GLU A 176 -5.49 -11.97 -9.36
N LEU A 177 -5.13 -10.77 -8.95
CA LEU A 177 -3.76 -10.34 -8.72
C LEU A 177 -3.64 -9.97 -7.25
N ALA A 178 -2.83 -10.73 -6.51
CA ALA A 178 -2.41 -10.38 -5.16
C ALA A 178 -0.94 -9.97 -5.21
N ILE A 179 -0.66 -8.69 -4.94
CA ILE A 179 0.67 -8.10 -5.05
C ILE A 179 1.18 -7.65 -3.69
N SER A 180 2.38 -8.10 -3.33
CA SER A 180 3.11 -7.62 -2.16
C SER A 180 3.91 -6.39 -2.52
N LEU A 181 3.69 -5.30 -1.80
CA LEU A 181 4.32 -4.00 -2.01
C LEU A 181 4.97 -3.53 -0.71
N CYS A 182 6.19 -3.02 -0.78
CA CYS A 182 6.91 -2.40 0.33
C CYS A 182 7.46 -1.05 -0.13
N ASP A 183 6.94 0.05 0.44
CA ASP A 183 7.31 1.43 0.11
C ASP A 183 7.49 1.67 -1.41
N PRO A 184 6.44 1.40 -2.22
CA PRO A 184 6.60 1.38 -3.66
C PRO A 184 6.82 2.76 -4.26
N THR A 185 7.67 2.83 -5.28
CA THR A 185 7.94 4.08 -6.02
C THR A 185 7.96 3.82 -7.52
N GLY A 186 7.48 4.79 -8.31
CA GLY A 186 7.43 4.67 -9.77
C GLY A 186 6.50 3.57 -10.27
N PHE A 187 6.85 2.98 -11.43
CA PHE A 187 6.03 1.97 -12.11
C PHE A 187 6.22 0.60 -11.47
N THR A 188 5.59 0.40 -10.32
CA THR A 188 5.83 -0.75 -9.45
C THR A 188 5.18 -2.02 -9.98
N PHE A 189 3.95 -1.93 -10.47
CA PHE A 189 3.25 -3.00 -11.15
C PHE A 189 2.45 -2.39 -12.30
N HIS A 190 2.43 -3.08 -13.43
CA HIS A 190 1.78 -2.64 -14.66
C HIS A 190 1.02 -3.83 -15.26
N VAL A 191 -0.23 -3.63 -15.66
CA VAL A 191 -1.03 -4.59 -16.44
C VAL A 191 -1.65 -3.86 -17.62
N ALA A 192 -1.58 -4.46 -18.79
CA ALA A 192 -2.09 -3.89 -20.03
C ALA A 192 -2.56 -4.98 -21.01
N ASP A 193 -3.32 -4.62 -22.03
CA ASP A 193 -3.71 -5.49 -23.14
C ASP A 193 -2.97 -5.18 -24.46
N SER A 194 -1.91 -4.37 -24.40
CA SER A 194 -0.99 -4.14 -25.52
C SER A 194 0.49 -4.30 -25.12
N PRO A 195 1.36 -4.81 -26.02
CA PRO A 195 2.78 -5.03 -25.75
C PRO A 195 3.58 -3.73 -25.65
N THR A 196 3.13 -2.67 -26.32
CA THR A 196 3.79 -1.35 -26.32
C THR A 196 3.32 -0.44 -25.18
N CYS A 197 2.41 -0.95 -24.34
CA CYS A 197 1.87 -0.18 -23.23
C CYS A 197 3.00 0.22 -22.29
N ASN A 198 3.10 1.52 -22.09
CA ASN A 198 4.19 2.15 -21.38
C ASN A 198 3.73 3.00 -20.21
N GLY A 199 2.45 2.97 -19.86
CA GLY A 199 1.88 3.83 -18.85
C GLY A 199 1.28 5.12 -19.43
N GLY A 200 0.05 5.40 -19.04
CA GLY A 200 -0.69 6.62 -19.34
C GLY A 200 -1.83 6.43 -20.35
N GLY A 201 -1.99 5.21 -20.87
CA GLY A 201 -2.86 4.88 -22.00
C GLY A 201 -2.42 5.56 -23.31
N GLY A 202 -2.89 5.04 -24.43
CA GLY A 202 -2.61 5.47 -25.80
C GLY A 202 -1.19 5.36 -26.24
N ASP A 203 -0.78 4.14 -26.51
CA ASP A 203 0.38 3.85 -27.32
C ASP A 203 0.01 3.73 -28.81
N ALA A 204 0.57 4.61 -29.64
CA ALA A 204 0.43 4.45 -31.08
C ALA A 204 1.35 3.32 -31.54
N SER A 205 0.82 2.30 -32.24
CA SER A 205 1.51 1.40 -33.21
C SER A 205 1.19 -0.09 -33.11
N THR A 206 0.44 -0.55 -32.10
CA THR A 206 0.13 -1.99 -31.99
C THR A 206 -1.35 -2.30 -31.74
N PHE A 207 -2.06 -1.55 -30.89
CA PHE A 207 -3.49 -1.75 -30.63
C PHE A 207 -4.19 -0.43 -30.26
N ASN A 208 -5.44 -0.25 -30.69
CA ASN A 208 -6.29 0.85 -30.19
C ASN A 208 -7.04 0.47 -28.90
N ASN A 209 -7.01 -0.81 -28.52
CA ASN A 209 -7.48 -1.31 -27.22
C ASN A 209 -6.26 -1.60 -26.36
N ASP A 210 -5.74 -0.53 -25.77
CA ASP A 210 -4.48 -0.46 -25.04
C ASP A 210 -4.73 0.11 -23.63
N ALA A 211 -5.74 -0.45 -22.97
CA ALA A 211 -6.08 -0.07 -21.61
C ALA A 211 -4.97 -0.52 -20.66
N GLU A 212 -4.74 0.27 -19.63
CA GLU A 212 -3.65 0.03 -18.68
C GLU A 212 -4.14 0.20 -17.25
N ALA A 213 -3.55 -0.57 -16.33
CA ALA A 213 -3.61 -0.25 -14.92
C ALA A 213 -2.22 -0.34 -14.30
N HIS A 214 -1.79 0.70 -13.60
CA HIS A 214 -0.44 0.77 -13.05
C HIS A 214 -0.29 1.74 -11.89
N PHE A 215 0.79 1.54 -11.14
CA PHE A 215 1.28 2.52 -10.18
C PHE A 215 2.08 3.61 -10.89
N ASN A 216 1.95 4.85 -10.43
CA ASN A 216 2.86 5.93 -10.79
C ASN A 216 3.72 6.34 -9.57
N ASN A 217 4.55 7.37 -9.75
CA ASN A 217 5.25 7.99 -8.63
C ASN A 217 4.22 8.35 -7.55
N GLN A 218 4.45 7.97 -6.28
CA GLN A 218 3.57 8.20 -5.10
C GLN A 218 2.65 7.04 -4.65
N GLY A 219 2.67 5.87 -5.28
CA GLY A 219 2.02 4.66 -4.70
C GLY A 219 0.50 4.57 -4.90
N ASP A 220 -0.08 5.53 -5.62
CA ASP A 220 -1.46 5.47 -6.11
C ASP A 220 -1.55 4.53 -7.33
N PHE A 221 -2.67 3.81 -7.42
CA PHE A 221 -2.93 2.91 -8.54
C PHE A 221 -3.95 3.53 -9.49
N TYR A 222 -3.61 3.59 -10.78
CA TYR A 222 -4.42 4.20 -11.82
C TYR A 222 -4.97 3.14 -12.73
N VAL A 223 -6.24 3.27 -13.09
CA VAL A 223 -6.88 2.49 -14.14
C VAL A 223 -7.22 3.44 -15.27
N ILE A 224 -6.62 3.20 -16.43
CA ILE A 224 -6.62 4.10 -17.58
C ILE A 224 -7.26 3.38 -18.76
N GLY A 225 -8.16 4.08 -19.42
CA GLY A 225 -8.85 3.56 -20.60
C GLY A 225 -7.98 3.64 -21.85
N ASN A 226 -8.34 2.80 -22.81
CA ASN A 226 -7.75 2.76 -24.15
C ASN A 226 -7.94 4.07 -24.95
N ASP A 227 -7.42 4.10 -26.17
CA ASP A 227 -7.47 5.26 -27.06
C ASP A 227 -8.86 5.72 -27.52
N TYR A 228 -9.88 4.88 -27.38
CA TYR A 228 -11.27 5.30 -27.61
C TYR A 228 -11.86 6.07 -26.42
N SER A 229 -11.18 6.08 -25.27
CA SER A 229 -11.58 6.85 -24.12
C SER A 229 -11.53 8.35 -24.43
N PRO A 230 -12.56 9.14 -24.07
CA PRO A 230 -12.51 10.59 -24.27
C PRO A 230 -11.27 11.20 -23.60
N ALA A 231 -10.62 12.16 -24.27
CA ALA A 231 -9.42 12.82 -23.74
C ALA A 231 -9.60 13.45 -22.35
N THR A 232 -10.84 13.82 -21.97
CA THR A 232 -11.20 14.35 -20.65
C THR A 232 -11.47 13.28 -19.59
N ALA A 233 -11.49 12.00 -19.94
CA ALA A 233 -11.87 10.86 -19.10
C ALA A 233 -10.94 9.65 -19.27
N ARG A 234 -9.67 9.89 -19.64
CA ARG A 234 -8.70 8.81 -19.88
C ARG A 234 -8.40 8.00 -18.63
N VAL A 235 -8.24 8.66 -17.48
CA VAL A 235 -8.18 7.99 -16.17
C VAL A 235 -9.59 7.62 -15.76
N LEU A 236 -9.89 6.32 -15.74
CA LEU A 236 -11.22 5.79 -15.41
C LEU A 236 -11.40 5.61 -13.90
N ALA A 237 -10.32 5.29 -13.19
CA ALA A 237 -10.29 5.26 -11.73
C ALA A 237 -8.90 5.61 -11.19
N THR A 238 -8.87 6.22 -10.01
CA THR A 238 -7.66 6.38 -9.19
C THR A 238 -7.95 5.77 -7.83
N LEU A 239 -7.03 4.93 -7.38
CA LEU A 239 -7.09 4.25 -6.10
C LEU A 239 -6.00 4.87 -5.22
N PRO A 240 -6.32 5.98 -4.53
CA PRO A 240 -5.35 6.65 -3.68
C PRO A 240 -5.00 5.78 -2.49
N GLY A 241 -3.71 5.72 -2.14
CA GLY A 241 -3.25 4.90 -1.01
C GLY A 241 -3.46 3.40 -1.20
N PHE A 242 -3.57 2.93 -2.46
CA PHE A 242 -3.56 1.50 -2.78
C PHE A 242 -2.33 0.80 -2.21
N ALA A 243 -1.20 1.50 -2.13
CA ALA A 243 -0.02 1.04 -1.44
C ALA A 243 0.45 2.07 -0.41
N PRO A 244 -0.01 1.99 0.85
CA PRO A 244 0.44 2.89 1.91
C PRO A 244 1.92 2.66 2.24
N ALA A 245 2.53 3.61 2.96
CA ALA A 245 3.89 3.44 3.46
C ALA A 245 4.00 2.18 4.34
N GLY A 246 5.13 1.48 4.25
CA GLY A 246 5.34 0.15 4.79
C GLY A 246 5.02 -0.97 3.80
N CYS A 247 4.88 -2.19 4.31
CA CYS A 247 4.60 -3.37 3.51
C CYS A 247 3.13 -3.78 3.60
N SER A 248 2.49 -3.99 2.45
CA SER A 248 1.10 -4.45 2.34
C SER A 248 0.95 -5.46 1.19
N THR A 249 -0.08 -6.29 1.26
CA THR A 249 -0.49 -7.13 0.12
C THR A 249 -1.85 -6.65 -0.34
N ASN A 250 -1.95 -6.24 -1.59
CA ASN A 250 -3.16 -5.70 -2.17
C ASN A 250 -3.70 -6.66 -3.22
N THR A 251 -5.02 -6.89 -3.20
CA THR A 251 -5.67 -7.84 -4.09
C THR A 251 -6.73 -7.15 -4.93
N PHE A 252 -6.70 -7.40 -6.22
CA PHE A 252 -7.67 -6.89 -7.18
C PHE A 252 -7.91 -7.91 -8.29
N TRP A 253 -9.03 -7.75 -8.99
CA TRP A 253 -9.48 -8.63 -10.05
C TRP A 253 -9.62 -7.84 -11.34
N VAL A 254 -9.03 -8.35 -12.41
CA VAL A 254 -9.12 -7.77 -13.75
C VAL A 254 -9.76 -8.79 -14.69
N ALA A 255 -10.80 -8.35 -15.41
CA ALA A 255 -11.55 -9.15 -16.35
C ALA A 255 -11.88 -8.32 -17.61
N ASP A 256 -12.51 -8.97 -18.59
CA ASP A 256 -12.99 -8.30 -19.80
C ASP A 256 -13.88 -7.10 -19.42
N GLN A 257 -13.41 -5.89 -19.77
CA GLN A 257 -14.08 -4.61 -19.51
C GLN A 257 -14.37 -4.30 -18.03
N ARG A 258 -13.72 -4.98 -17.08
CA ARG A 258 -14.00 -4.84 -15.66
C ARG A 258 -12.74 -4.84 -14.80
N PHE A 259 -12.67 -3.89 -13.89
CA PHE A 259 -11.66 -3.80 -12.84
C PHE A 259 -12.36 -3.76 -11.48
N LEU A 260 -11.94 -4.63 -10.56
CA LEU A 260 -12.53 -4.73 -9.24
C LEU A 260 -11.44 -4.76 -8.17
N SER A 261 -11.54 -3.88 -7.18
CA SER A 261 -10.72 -3.84 -5.98
C SER A 261 -11.64 -3.73 -4.77
N PHE A 262 -11.34 -4.50 -3.73
CA PHE A 262 -12.09 -4.43 -2.48
C PHE A 262 -11.53 -3.33 -1.55
N GLU A 263 -10.21 -3.17 -1.55
CA GLU A 263 -9.51 -2.18 -0.72
C GLU A 263 -8.41 -1.48 -1.53
N PRO A 264 -8.59 -0.20 -1.88
CA PRO A 264 -9.80 0.60 -1.77
C PRO A 264 -10.92 0.10 -2.70
N CYS A 265 -12.15 0.44 -2.33
CA CYS A 265 -13.36 0.01 -3.03
C CYS A 265 -13.50 0.59 -4.44
N VAL A 266 -13.34 -0.24 -5.47
CA VAL A 266 -13.57 0.14 -6.88
C VAL A 266 -14.22 -1.03 -7.60
N ASP A 267 -15.42 -0.86 -8.14
CA ASP A 267 -16.04 -1.78 -9.11
C ASP A 267 -16.34 -1.00 -10.40
N LEU A 268 -15.39 -1.06 -11.32
CA LEU A 268 -15.43 -0.29 -12.56
C LEU A 268 -15.75 -1.25 -13.72
N THR A 269 -16.84 -0.98 -14.43
CA THR A 269 -17.16 -1.60 -15.70
C THR A 269 -17.19 -0.52 -16.78
N SER A 270 -16.39 -0.68 -17.84
CA SER A 270 -16.28 0.33 -18.90
C SER A 270 -15.86 -0.32 -20.21
N PRO A 271 -16.40 0.12 -21.36
CA PRO A 271 -15.99 -0.39 -22.66
C PRO A 271 -14.55 -0.03 -23.04
N TYR A 272 -13.93 0.90 -22.30
CA TYR A 272 -12.57 1.37 -22.51
C TYR A 272 -11.52 0.62 -21.67
N LEU A 273 -11.93 -0.35 -20.84
CA LEU A 273 -11.02 -1.18 -20.05
C LEU A 273 -10.45 -2.35 -20.86
N LEU A 274 -9.49 -3.05 -20.24
CA LEU A 274 -8.77 -4.20 -20.80
C LEU A 274 -9.75 -5.22 -21.40
N ARG A 275 -9.40 -5.73 -22.58
CA ARG A 275 -10.23 -6.68 -23.32
C ARG A 275 -9.60 -8.06 -23.35
N ILE A 276 -10.40 -9.08 -23.10
CA ILE A 276 -9.99 -10.48 -23.37
C ILE A 276 -10.26 -10.81 -24.84
N ASN A 277 -11.32 -10.26 -25.43
CA ASN A 277 -11.63 -10.43 -26.85
C ASN A 277 -11.84 -9.04 -27.48
N PRO A 278 -10.75 -8.30 -27.77
CA PRO A 278 -10.88 -7.00 -28.41
C PRO A 278 -11.50 -7.14 -29.81
N PRO A 279 -12.29 -6.16 -30.27
CA PRO A 279 -12.68 -6.09 -31.66
C PRO A 279 -11.43 -5.91 -32.53
N ALA A 280 -11.46 -6.41 -33.77
CA ALA A 280 -10.40 -6.12 -34.72
C ALA A 280 -10.28 -4.61 -34.93
N ASP A 281 -9.04 -4.11 -34.96
CA ASP A 281 -8.78 -2.69 -35.11
C ASP A 281 -7.76 -2.40 -36.23
N ALA A 282 -7.40 -1.12 -36.38
CA ALA A 282 -6.56 -0.65 -37.47
C ALA A 282 -5.04 -0.88 -37.26
N GLU A 283 -4.62 -1.20 -36.03
CA GLU A 283 -3.20 -1.25 -35.65
C GLU A 283 -2.70 -2.69 -35.46
N GLY A 284 -3.58 -3.63 -35.13
CA GLY A 284 -3.21 -5.03 -34.95
C GLY A 284 -4.37 -6.03 -35.06
N PRO A 285 -4.07 -7.33 -35.26
CA PRO A 285 -5.06 -8.38 -35.13
C PRO A 285 -5.48 -8.52 -33.66
N PRO A 286 -6.77 -8.69 -33.34
CA PRO A 286 -7.20 -8.81 -31.95
C PRO A 286 -6.58 -10.06 -31.33
N ASP A 287 -5.95 -9.91 -30.17
CA ASP A 287 -5.46 -11.01 -29.36
C ASP A 287 -6.02 -10.92 -27.93
N ALA A 288 -5.95 -12.05 -27.22
CA ALA A 288 -6.35 -12.13 -25.82
C ALA A 288 -5.11 -12.03 -24.91
N LEU A 289 -4.02 -11.41 -25.38
CA LEU A 289 -2.77 -11.37 -24.64
C LEU A 289 -2.74 -10.17 -23.72
N TRP A 290 -2.46 -10.41 -22.45
CA TRP A 290 -2.23 -9.35 -21.47
C TRP A 290 -0.76 -9.32 -21.06
N TYR A 291 -0.29 -8.13 -20.74
CA TYR A 291 1.12 -7.81 -20.57
C TYR A 291 1.34 -7.24 -19.18
N LEU A 292 2.21 -7.87 -18.41
CA LEU A 292 2.57 -7.47 -17.06
C LEU A 292 3.97 -6.88 -17.00
N GLY A 293 4.12 -5.80 -16.24
CA GLY A 293 5.41 -5.24 -15.84
C GLY A 293 5.61 -5.33 -14.33
N PHE A 294 6.81 -5.74 -13.91
CA PHE A 294 7.20 -5.86 -12.51
C PHE A 294 8.34 -4.88 -12.22
N ASN A 295 8.09 -3.88 -11.38
CA ASN A 295 9.02 -2.75 -11.12
C ASN A 295 9.48 -2.03 -12.40
N GLN A 296 8.67 -2.11 -13.45
CA GLN A 296 8.83 -1.42 -14.72
C GLN A 296 7.53 -1.51 -15.53
N VAL A 297 7.45 -0.79 -16.63
CA VAL A 297 6.42 -0.99 -17.66
C VAL A 297 6.76 -2.17 -18.56
N HIS A 298 5.78 -2.73 -19.25
CA HIS A 298 6.03 -3.88 -20.13
C HIS A 298 6.90 -3.50 -21.34
N ASP A 299 6.64 -2.34 -21.96
CA ASP A 299 7.36 -1.86 -23.16
C ASP A 299 8.86 -1.57 -22.94
N GLY A 300 9.35 -1.61 -21.70
CA GLY A 300 10.77 -1.59 -21.40
C GLY A 300 11.14 -0.97 -20.07
N ILE A 301 12.46 -0.80 -19.86
CA ILE A 301 13.04 -0.41 -18.57
C ILE A 301 13.10 1.10 -18.32
N TYR A 302 12.56 1.92 -19.22
CA TYR A 302 12.71 3.38 -19.18
C TYR A 302 11.75 4.07 -18.22
N ARG A 303 10.75 3.36 -17.71
CA ARG A 303 9.92 3.77 -16.57
C ARG A 303 10.13 2.80 -15.42
N PRO A 304 11.17 2.99 -14.60
CA PRO A 304 11.46 2.08 -13.50
C PRO A 304 10.49 2.28 -12.34
N GLY A 305 10.33 1.23 -11.55
CA GLY A 305 9.70 1.26 -10.24
C GLY A 305 10.48 0.43 -9.23
N THR A 306 10.04 0.47 -7.97
CA THR A 306 10.60 -0.31 -6.87
C THR A 306 9.48 -0.72 -5.91
N GLY A 307 9.75 -1.70 -5.06
CA GLY A 307 8.89 -2.06 -3.94
C GLY A 307 7.96 -3.23 -4.22
N LEU A 308 7.83 -3.70 -5.47
CA LEU A 308 7.13 -4.96 -5.75
C LEU A 308 7.98 -6.15 -5.28
N GLY A 309 7.39 -6.95 -4.39
CA GLY A 309 8.02 -8.14 -3.82
C GLY A 309 7.61 -9.43 -4.53
N GLN A 310 6.33 -9.78 -4.40
CA GLN A 310 5.75 -11.02 -4.93
C GLN A 310 4.41 -10.73 -5.60
N VAL A 311 4.11 -11.44 -6.69
CA VAL A 311 2.83 -11.38 -7.39
C VAL A 311 2.26 -12.79 -7.45
N SER A 312 1.07 -12.98 -6.89
CA SER A 312 0.29 -14.20 -7.05
C SER A 312 -0.80 -13.97 -8.08
N LEU A 313 -0.90 -14.87 -9.05
CA LEU A 313 -1.86 -14.87 -10.14
C LEU A 313 -2.85 -16.02 -9.91
N CYS A 314 -4.14 -15.73 -9.94
CA CYS A 314 -5.20 -16.73 -9.88
C CYS A 314 -6.19 -16.52 -11.02
N PHE A 315 -6.12 -17.39 -12.03
CA PHE A 315 -6.96 -17.34 -13.22
C PHE A 315 -8.24 -18.15 -13.00
N ARG A 316 -9.36 -17.62 -13.49
CA ARG A 316 -10.66 -18.30 -13.44
C ARG A 316 -11.33 -18.28 -14.79
#